data_AF-A0A937XAU0-F1
#
_entry.id   AF-A0A937XAU0-F1
#
_cell.length_a   1.000
_cell.length_b   1.000
_cell.length_c   1.000
_cell.angle_alpha   90.00
_cell.angle_beta   90.00
_cell.angle_gamma   90.00
#
_symmetry.space_group_name_H-M   'P 1'
#
loop_
_entity.id
_entity.type
_entity.pdbx_description
1 polymer ?
#
loop_
_entity_poly.entity_id
_entity_poly.type
_entity_poly.pdbx_seq_one_letter_code
_entity_poly.pdbx_strand_id
1 'polypeptide(L)'
;MPHHEWSRDNSSSQLSAGQLQSTESQVWSPHRIGPRFAWLDHGHILIVDGRLSERRFEVVTDIQADNAVVRLREDGNFAGMISVERSPSSKGVTLANSAVGLRYRRGGLAAIMTWCAFRELLAMQESATFRIRMARSVNPHANDTEINSIGVGVIAARLGFRPALATEGLIEKDNIVAVMPLPGGRGNPPSVRISLRSYPFILNAFALSEDTMRPLLDVGHYQQAVRDVHQIRTWLRQGLLLIGEDYSLGQSGIERFVNALATDEDEAAEFRSKILPL
;
A
#
# COMPACT_ATOMS: atom_id res chain seq x y z
N MET A 1 66.99 -43.97 3.50
CA MET A 1 66.74 -42.53 3.27
C MET A 1 65.84 -42.39 2.05
N PRO A 2 64.92 -41.41 1.98
CA PRO A 2 63.78 -41.13 2.86
C PRO A 2 62.43 -41.09 2.10
N HIS A 3 61.34 -41.31 2.86
CA HIS A 3 60.07 -40.57 2.92
C HIS A 3 59.10 -40.31 1.73
N HIS A 4 57.82 -40.54 2.08
CA HIS A 4 56.58 -39.79 1.78
C HIS A 4 56.01 -39.83 0.35
N GLU A 5 54.88 -40.49 0.11
CA GLU A 5 53.48 -40.02 0.35
C GLU A 5 53.23 -38.60 -0.16
N TRP A 6 52.28 -38.43 -1.07
CA TRP A 6 51.01 -37.76 -0.79
C TRP A 6 49.99 -37.99 -1.92
N SER A 7 48.79 -38.34 -1.49
CA SER A 7 47.52 -38.45 -2.23
C SER A 7 47.09 -37.12 -2.86
N ARG A 8 46.30 -37.18 -3.94
CA ARG A 8 45.02 -36.47 -4.03
C ARG A 8 44.15 -36.95 -5.20
N ASP A 9 42.96 -37.41 -4.82
CA ASP A 9 41.73 -37.48 -5.61
C ASP A 9 41.28 -36.12 -6.16
N ASN A 10 40.55 -36.16 -7.28
CA ASN A 10 39.24 -35.54 -7.53
C ASN A 10 39.12 -34.98 -8.94
N SER A 11 38.19 -35.52 -9.72
CA SER A 11 37.18 -34.71 -10.44
C SER A 11 36.20 -35.61 -11.19
N SER A 12 35.29 -36.22 -10.43
CA SER A 12 34.02 -36.72 -10.96
C SER A 12 33.07 -35.53 -11.08
N SER A 13 32.86 -35.07 -12.31
CA SER A 13 31.87 -34.06 -12.67
C SER A 13 30.45 -34.64 -12.52
N GLN A 14 29.86 -34.46 -11.33
CA GLN A 14 28.42 -34.61 -11.15
C GLN A 14 27.74 -33.33 -11.61
N LEU A 15 27.00 -33.45 -12.71
CA LEU A 15 26.00 -32.50 -13.18
C LEU A 15 24.98 -32.30 -12.06
N SER A 16 25.00 -31.13 -11.42
CA SER A 16 24.01 -30.70 -10.46
C SER A 16 22.67 -30.56 -11.17
N ALA A 17 21.71 -31.35 -10.68
CA ALA A 17 20.30 -31.20 -11.01
C ALA A 17 19.88 -29.75 -10.79
N GLY A 18 19.60 -29.06 -11.90
CA GLY A 18 18.97 -27.76 -11.90
C GLY A 18 17.66 -27.85 -11.14
N GLN A 19 17.51 -26.98 -10.14
CA GLN A 19 16.26 -26.69 -9.48
C GLN A 19 15.24 -26.23 -10.54
N LEU A 20 14.44 -27.16 -11.04
CA LEU A 20 13.11 -26.86 -11.53
C LEU A 20 12.29 -26.50 -10.28
N GLN A 21 12.37 -25.23 -9.89
CA GLN A 21 11.30 -24.64 -9.08
C GLN A 21 10.03 -24.82 -9.91
N SER A 22 9.18 -25.74 -9.47
CA SER A 22 7.81 -25.83 -9.92
C SER A 22 7.21 -24.43 -9.83
N THR A 23 6.91 -23.84 -10.97
CA THR A 23 5.94 -22.75 -11.09
C THR A 23 4.62 -23.28 -10.56
N GLU A 24 4.44 -23.23 -9.24
CA GLU A 24 3.09 -23.26 -8.66
C GLU A 24 2.31 -22.21 -9.43
N SER A 25 1.27 -22.63 -10.16
CA SER A 25 0.46 -21.72 -10.94
C SER A 25 -0.03 -20.64 -9.97
N GLN A 26 0.35 -19.38 -10.20
CA GLN A 26 -0.03 -18.29 -9.32
C GLN A 26 -1.55 -18.08 -9.40
N VAL A 27 -2.28 -18.81 -8.55
CA VAL A 27 -3.75 -18.81 -8.54
C VAL A 27 -4.23 -17.39 -8.23
N TRP A 28 -5.04 -16.83 -9.12
CA TRP A 28 -5.72 -15.56 -8.86
C TRP A 28 -6.67 -15.72 -7.68
N SER A 29 -6.46 -14.90 -6.64
CA SER A 29 -7.21 -14.97 -5.38
C SER A 29 -7.75 -13.58 -5.05
N PRO A 30 -8.89 -13.17 -5.64
CA PRO A 30 -9.34 -11.80 -5.57
C PRO A 30 -9.65 -11.34 -4.14
N HIS A 31 -9.25 -10.11 -3.82
CA HIS A 31 -9.64 -9.45 -2.56
C HIS A 31 -10.00 -7.99 -2.77
N ARG A 32 -10.68 -7.42 -1.78
CA ARG A 32 -11.26 -6.08 -1.88
C ARG A 32 -10.43 -5.05 -1.14
N ILE A 33 -10.22 -3.89 -1.76
CA ILE A 33 -9.60 -2.74 -1.11
C ILE A 33 -10.62 -1.74 -0.53
N GLY A 34 -11.89 -1.87 -0.94
CA GLY A 34 -13.00 -0.99 -0.59
C GLY A 34 -14.36 -1.71 -0.54
N PRO A 35 -15.48 -0.98 -0.49
CA PRO A 35 -16.82 -1.55 -0.59
C PRO A 35 -17.04 -2.16 -1.97
N ARG A 36 -18.03 -3.05 -2.08
CA ARG A 36 -18.50 -3.54 -3.38
C ARG A 36 -19.22 -2.43 -4.13
N PHE A 37 -19.02 -2.41 -5.44
CA PHE A 37 -19.80 -1.61 -6.36
C PHE A 37 -20.10 -2.43 -7.61
N ALA A 38 -21.13 -2.01 -8.35
CA ALA A 38 -21.50 -2.59 -9.64
C ALA A 38 -21.54 -1.47 -10.68
N TRP A 39 -21.05 -1.76 -11.89
CA TRP A 39 -21.26 -0.88 -13.04
C TRP A 39 -22.73 -0.91 -13.45
N LEU A 40 -23.33 0.27 -13.60
CA LEU A 40 -24.68 0.44 -14.14
C LEU A 40 -24.62 0.67 -15.66
N ASP A 41 -23.59 1.39 -16.09
CA ASP A 41 -23.23 1.65 -17.48
C ASP A 41 -21.73 2.00 -17.55
N HIS A 42 -21.25 2.55 -18.67
CA HIS A 42 -19.84 2.89 -18.88
C HIS A 42 -19.33 4.06 -18.02
N GLY A 43 -20.22 4.87 -17.45
CA GLY A 43 -19.89 6.05 -16.67
C GLY A 43 -20.49 6.06 -15.27
N HIS A 44 -21.28 5.07 -14.88
CA HIS A 44 -21.97 5.05 -13.59
C HIS A 44 -21.79 3.77 -12.81
N ILE A 45 -21.65 3.92 -11.50
CA ILE A 45 -21.58 2.82 -10.53
C ILE A 45 -22.67 2.94 -9.48
N LEU A 46 -23.07 1.79 -8.93
CA LEU A 46 -23.89 1.64 -7.74
C LEU A 46 -23.05 1.06 -6.61
N ILE A 47 -23.02 1.70 -5.45
CA ILE A 47 -22.39 1.12 -4.26
C ILE A 47 -23.31 0.02 -3.69
N VAL A 48 -22.78 -1.18 -3.52
CA VAL A 48 -23.55 -2.37 -3.13
C VAL A 48 -23.51 -2.60 -1.62
N ASP A 49 -22.45 -2.17 -0.93
CA ASP A 49 -22.36 -2.34 0.52
C ASP A 49 -21.64 -1.18 1.24
N GLY A 50 -21.78 -1.17 2.56
CA GLY A 50 -21.19 -0.17 3.44
C GLY A 50 -22.02 1.11 3.58
N ARG A 51 -21.39 2.17 4.10
CA ARG A 51 -22.06 3.42 4.49
C ARG A 51 -22.77 4.14 3.34
N LEU A 52 -22.32 3.93 2.10
CA LEU A 52 -22.84 4.57 0.92
C LEU A 52 -23.67 3.62 0.05
N SER A 53 -24.10 2.48 0.60
CA SER A 53 -24.92 1.50 -0.12
C SER A 53 -26.12 2.15 -0.81
N GLU A 54 -26.47 1.61 -1.98
CA GLU A 54 -27.56 2.04 -2.86
C GLU A 54 -27.37 3.43 -3.52
N ARG A 55 -26.27 4.12 -3.21
CA ARG A 55 -25.95 5.40 -3.84
C ARG A 55 -25.28 5.20 -5.18
N ARG A 56 -25.60 6.09 -6.11
CA ARG A 56 -25.09 6.09 -7.48
C ARG A 56 -24.05 7.17 -7.64
N PHE A 57 -22.99 6.87 -8.37
CA PHE A 57 -21.95 7.83 -8.69
C PHE A 57 -21.62 7.78 -10.17
N GLU A 58 -21.49 8.95 -10.79
CA GLU A 58 -20.82 9.13 -12.08
C GLU A 58 -19.30 9.02 -11.86
N VAL A 59 -18.65 8.19 -12.65
CA VAL A 59 -17.19 8.01 -12.73
C VAL A 59 -16.68 8.75 -13.95
N VAL A 60 -15.87 9.78 -13.72
CA VAL A 60 -15.23 10.54 -14.81
C VAL A 60 -13.74 10.26 -14.78
N THR A 61 -13.24 9.63 -15.84
CA THR A 61 -11.82 9.34 -16.05
C THR A 61 -11.25 10.29 -17.10
N ASP A 62 -10.06 10.82 -16.82
CA ASP A 62 -9.31 11.70 -17.73
C ASP A 62 -7.84 11.25 -17.69
N ILE A 63 -7.36 10.64 -18.78
CA ILE A 63 -6.02 10.05 -18.85
C ILE A 63 -5.24 10.79 -19.93
N GLN A 64 -4.19 11.48 -19.53
CA GLN A 64 -3.27 12.21 -20.39
C GLN A 64 -1.88 11.55 -20.36
N ALA A 65 -0.93 12.06 -21.14
CA ALA A 65 0.39 11.44 -21.26
C ALA A 65 1.15 11.38 -19.92
N ASP A 66 1.08 12.45 -19.12
CA ASP A 66 1.84 12.65 -17.88
C ASP A 66 0.96 12.65 -16.61
N ASN A 67 -0.36 12.53 -16.77
CA ASN A 67 -1.28 12.51 -15.65
C ASN A 67 -2.50 11.61 -15.92
N ALA A 68 -3.16 11.20 -14.86
CA ALA A 68 -4.49 10.61 -14.93
C ALA A 68 -5.32 11.08 -13.73
N VAL A 69 -6.61 11.29 -13.93
CA VAL A 69 -7.53 11.74 -12.89
C VAL A 69 -8.79 10.89 -12.95
N VAL A 70 -9.21 10.38 -11.79
CA VAL A 70 -10.54 9.77 -11.62
C VAL A 70 -11.33 10.62 -10.65
N ARG A 71 -12.54 11.02 -11.06
CA ARG A 71 -13.47 11.81 -10.25
C ARG A 71 -14.76 11.03 -10.05
N LEU A 72 -15.35 11.17 -8.87
CA LEU A 72 -16.71 10.72 -8.60
C LEU A 72 -17.62 11.91 -8.42
N ARG A 73 -18.80 11.85 -9.03
CA ARG A 73 -19.89 12.80 -8.83
C ARG A 73 -21.17 12.09 -8.43
N GLU A 74 -22.00 12.77 -7.66
CA GLU A 74 -23.35 12.32 -7.33
C GLU A 74 -24.31 13.46 -7.62
N ASP A 75 -25.29 13.21 -8.49
CA ASP A 75 -26.26 14.22 -8.95
C ASP A 75 -25.56 15.50 -9.45
N GLY A 76 -24.48 15.33 -10.22
CA GLY A 76 -23.63 16.42 -10.73
C GLY A 76 -22.70 17.07 -9.70
N ASN A 77 -22.84 16.75 -8.41
CA ASN A 77 -22.02 17.34 -7.35
C ASN A 77 -20.73 16.54 -7.12
N PHE A 78 -19.64 17.25 -6.84
CA PHE A 78 -18.35 16.63 -6.54
C PHE A 78 -18.41 15.73 -5.29
N ALA A 79 -18.03 14.46 -5.44
CA ALA A 79 -17.92 13.52 -4.33
C ALA A 79 -16.46 13.22 -3.95
N GLY A 80 -15.57 13.13 -4.93
CA GLY A 80 -14.14 12.91 -4.70
C GLY A 80 -13.32 12.91 -5.98
N MET A 81 -12.01 12.91 -5.81
CA MET A 81 -11.03 12.83 -6.87
C MET A 81 -9.74 12.15 -6.39
N ILE A 82 -9.11 11.41 -7.29
CA ILE A 82 -7.73 10.97 -7.19
C ILE A 82 -6.97 11.45 -8.41
N SER A 83 -5.73 11.92 -8.21
CA SER A 83 -4.82 12.26 -9.30
C SER A 83 -3.59 11.37 -9.25
N VAL A 84 -3.17 10.91 -10.41
CA VAL A 84 -2.01 10.07 -10.62
C VAL A 84 -1.05 10.80 -11.55
N GLU A 85 0.19 10.94 -11.10
CA GLU A 85 1.31 11.43 -11.93
C GLU A 85 1.90 10.25 -12.70
N ARG A 86 2.17 10.47 -13.98
CA ARG A 86 2.79 9.49 -14.87
C ARG A 86 4.12 10.04 -15.35
N SER A 87 5.15 9.21 -15.34
CA SER A 87 6.44 9.50 -15.92
C SER A 87 6.69 8.50 -17.04
N PRO A 88 6.40 8.85 -18.31
CA PRO A 88 6.59 7.93 -19.43
C PRO A 88 8.03 7.43 -19.57
N SER A 89 9.02 8.30 -19.29
CA SER A 89 10.44 7.96 -19.41
C SER A 89 10.89 6.93 -18.37
N SER A 90 10.42 7.05 -17.13
CA SER A 90 10.77 6.11 -16.05
C SER A 90 9.72 5.01 -15.83
N LYS A 91 8.67 4.99 -16.66
CA LYS A 91 7.49 4.11 -16.50
C LYS A 91 6.87 4.22 -15.09
N GLY A 92 6.99 5.38 -14.46
CA GLY A 92 6.55 5.61 -13.09
C GLY A 92 5.08 6.01 -13.03
N VAL A 93 4.33 5.41 -12.11
CA VAL A 93 2.95 5.75 -11.78
C VAL A 93 2.88 6.10 -10.30
N THR A 94 2.51 7.34 -9.97
CA THR A 94 2.44 7.81 -8.58
C THR A 94 1.06 8.36 -8.27
N LEU A 95 0.32 7.73 -7.38
CA LEU A 95 -0.87 8.32 -6.79
C LEU A 95 -0.44 9.54 -5.97
N ALA A 96 -0.74 10.74 -6.46
CA ALA A 96 -0.20 11.99 -5.93
C ALA A 96 -1.17 12.68 -4.96
N ASN A 97 -2.46 12.74 -5.30
CA ASN A 97 -3.47 13.38 -4.47
C ASN A 97 -4.73 12.53 -4.39
N SER A 98 -5.38 12.57 -3.23
CA SER A 98 -6.70 11.96 -3.01
C SER A 98 -7.54 12.90 -2.15
N ALA A 99 -8.71 13.26 -2.64
CA ALA A 99 -9.68 14.10 -1.95
C ALA A 99 -11.06 13.45 -1.97
N VAL A 100 -11.73 13.41 -0.83
CA VAL A 100 -13.11 12.93 -0.71
C VAL A 100 -13.88 13.97 0.09
N GLY A 101 -15.03 14.39 -0.45
CA GLY A 101 -15.94 15.34 0.20
C GLY A 101 -16.35 14.86 1.59
N LEU A 102 -16.48 15.78 2.56
CA LEU A 102 -16.63 15.45 3.97
C LEU A 102 -17.78 14.44 4.24
N ARG A 103 -18.92 14.62 3.55
CA ARG A 103 -20.10 13.73 3.67
C ARG A 103 -19.87 12.30 3.19
N TYR A 104 -18.87 12.08 2.35
CA TYR A 104 -18.54 10.78 1.75
C TYR A 104 -17.33 10.10 2.40
N ARG A 105 -16.63 10.78 3.31
CA ARG A 105 -15.46 10.20 3.99
C ARG A 105 -15.84 8.93 4.74
N ARG A 106 -14.90 7.99 4.78
CA ARG A 106 -15.09 6.62 5.33
C ARG A 106 -16.16 5.79 4.63
N GLY A 107 -16.69 6.26 3.50
CA GLY A 107 -17.59 5.50 2.63
C GLY A 107 -16.88 4.63 1.61
N GLY A 108 -15.54 4.65 1.56
CA GLY A 108 -14.76 3.83 0.65
C GLY A 108 -14.54 4.40 -0.76
N LEU A 109 -15.03 5.61 -1.05
CA LEU A 109 -14.89 6.23 -2.37
C LEU A 109 -13.44 6.38 -2.84
N ALA A 110 -12.51 6.70 -1.93
CA ALA A 110 -11.08 6.78 -2.28
C ALA A 110 -10.53 5.43 -2.78
N ALA A 111 -11.00 4.32 -2.21
CA ALA A 111 -10.57 2.98 -2.61
C ALA A 111 -11.12 2.63 -4.00
N ILE A 112 -12.38 2.96 -4.28
CA ILE A 112 -12.98 2.78 -5.61
C ILE A 112 -12.22 3.60 -6.66
N MET A 113 -11.99 4.90 -6.42
CA MET A 113 -11.26 5.74 -7.36
C MET A 113 -9.83 5.24 -7.59
N THR A 114 -9.17 4.74 -6.54
CA THR A 114 -7.82 4.14 -6.66
C THR A 114 -7.86 2.87 -7.51
N TRP A 115 -8.85 2.00 -7.29
CA TRP A 115 -9.05 0.80 -8.10
C TRP A 115 -9.23 1.15 -9.56
N CYS A 116 -10.13 2.08 -9.89
CA CYS A 116 -10.36 2.53 -11.26
C CYS A 116 -9.07 3.10 -11.87
N ALA A 117 -8.37 4.00 -11.15
CA ALA A 117 -7.18 4.64 -11.68
C ALA A 117 -6.06 3.63 -11.99
N PHE A 118 -5.74 2.74 -11.05
CA PHE A 118 -4.66 1.78 -11.25
C PHE A 118 -4.99 0.67 -12.24
N ARG A 119 -6.24 0.19 -12.26
CA ARG A 119 -6.66 -0.82 -13.24
C ARG A 119 -6.59 -0.28 -14.66
N GLU A 120 -7.14 0.91 -14.92
CA GLU A 120 -7.08 1.55 -16.24
C GLU A 120 -5.63 1.80 -16.69
N LEU A 121 -4.77 2.26 -15.77
CA LEU A 121 -3.36 2.49 -16.09
C LEU A 121 -2.61 1.19 -16.40
N LEU A 122 -2.88 0.10 -15.69
CA LEU A 122 -2.31 -1.22 -16.00
C LEU A 122 -2.81 -1.76 -17.35
N ALA A 123 -4.09 -1.58 -17.66
CA ALA A 123 -4.65 -1.98 -18.95
C ALA A 123 -3.93 -1.27 -20.11
N MET A 124 -3.59 0.02 -19.94
CA MET A 124 -2.98 0.84 -21.00
C MET A 124 -1.45 0.77 -21.10
N GLN A 125 -0.74 0.33 -20.07
CA GLN A 125 0.73 0.37 -20.03
C GLN A 125 1.36 -0.97 -20.41
N GLU A 126 2.46 -0.93 -21.15
CA GLU A 126 3.29 -2.13 -21.40
C GLU A 126 4.02 -2.58 -20.13
N SER A 127 4.47 -1.60 -19.32
CA SER A 127 5.08 -1.86 -18.02
C SER A 127 5.06 -0.61 -17.14
N ALA A 128 5.05 -0.80 -15.82
CA ALA A 128 5.05 0.31 -14.87
C ALA A 128 5.58 -0.04 -13.47
N THR A 129 6.12 0.98 -12.80
CA THR A 129 6.41 0.98 -11.36
C THR A 129 5.36 1.80 -10.62
N PHE A 130 4.97 1.40 -9.41
CA PHE A 130 3.88 2.06 -8.67
C PHE A 130 4.32 2.64 -7.32
N ARG A 131 3.90 3.88 -7.06
CA ARG A 131 4.08 4.58 -5.79
C ARG A 131 2.78 5.24 -5.33
N ILE A 132 2.69 5.50 -4.03
CA ILE A 132 1.65 6.33 -3.43
C ILE A 132 2.35 7.41 -2.60
N ARG A 133 2.14 8.66 -2.98
CA ARG A 133 2.66 9.82 -2.24
C ARG A 133 1.71 10.12 -1.08
N MET A 134 2.26 10.25 0.12
CA MET A 134 1.48 10.66 1.29
C MET A 134 1.49 12.18 1.42
N ALA A 135 0.31 12.77 1.55
CA ALA A 135 0.23 14.21 1.78
C ALA A 135 0.73 14.52 3.19
N ARG A 136 1.83 15.28 3.27
CA ARG A 136 2.33 15.82 4.54
C ARG A 136 1.66 17.17 4.77
N SER A 137 0.93 17.28 5.87
CA SER A 137 0.57 18.59 6.39
C SER A 137 1.45 18.83 7.61
N VAL A 138 2.39 19.75 7.46
CA VAL A 138 3.08 20.31 8.62
C VAL A 138 2.14 21.37 9.16
N ASN A 139 1.51 21.12 10.32
CA ASN A 139 0.84 22.18 11.05
C ASN A 139 1.92 22.88 11.90
N PRO A 140 2.39 24.09 11.54
CA PRO A 140 3.50 24.74 12.24
C PRO A 140 3.17 25.14 13.69
N HIS A 141 1.89 25.10 14.08
CA HIS A 141 1.44 25.42 15.44
C HIS A 141 1.14 24.20 16.30
N ALA A 142 1.15 22.99 15.71
CA ALA A 142 1.06 21.75 16.44
C ALA A 142 2.44 21.08 16.37
N ASN A 143 3.04 20.73 17.51
CA ASN A 143 4.18 19.80 17.56
C ASN A 143 3.77 18.37 17.14
N ASP A 144 2.80 18.25 16.23
CA ASP A 144 2.16 17.04 15.75
C ASP A 144 2.14 17.10 14.23
N THR A 145 2.90 16.21 13.62
CA THR A 145 2.76 15.89 12.19
C THR A 145 1.51 15.01 12.06
N GLU A 146 0.32 15.61 12.01
CA GLU A 146 -0.90 14.84 11.78
C GLU A 146 -0.81 14.12 10.43
N ILE A 147 -0.93 12.79 10.44
CA ILE A 147 -1.06 12.02 9.20
C ILE A 147 -2.48 12.25 8.69
N ASN A 148 -2.63 13.18 7.76
CA ASN A 148 -3.93 13.55 7.21
C ASN A 148 -4.48 12.53 6.19
N SER A 149 -3.67 11.52 5.82
CA SER A 149 -3.97 10.57 4.75
C SER A 149 -4.09 9.12 5.22
N ILE A 150 -4.57 8.88 6.46
CA ILE A 150 -4.74 7.52 7.01
C ILE A 150 -5.51 6.60 6.06
N GLY A 151 -6.58 7.11 5.44
CA GLY A 151 -7.37 6.35 4.46
C GLY A 151 -6.55 5.91 3.25
N VAL A 152 -5.62 6.75 2.77
CA VAL A 152 -4.71 6.40 1.67
C VAL A 152 -3.68 5.36 2.13
N GLY A 153 -3.15 5.48 3.35
CA GLY A 153 -2.27 4.46 3.93
C GLY A 153 -2.96 3.09 4.05
N VAL A 154 -4.23 3.06 4.48
CA VAL A 154 -5.03 1.82 4.52
C VAL A 154 -5.19 1.22 3.11
N ILE A 155 -5.44 2.05 2.10
CA ILE A 155 -5.53 1.60 0.70
C ILE A 155 -4.17 1.03 0.24
N ALA A 156 -3.07 1.72 0.53
CA ALA A 156 -1.72 1.27 0.22
C ALA A 156 -1.42 -0.12 0.82
N ALA A 157 -1.69 -0.32 2.12
CA ALA A 157 -1.48 -1.61 2.78
C ALA A 157 -2.38 -2.72 2.20
N ARG A 158 -3.64 -2.43 1.89
CA ARG A 158 -4.57 -3.39 1.27
C ARG A 158 -4.15 -3.79 -0.15
N LEU A 159 -3.47 -2.88 -0.85
CA LEU A 159 -2.87 -3.11 -2.16
C LEU A 159 -1.47 -3.75 -2.08
N GLY A 160 -0.91 -3.96 -0.89
CA GLY A 160 0.42 -4.58 -0.72
C GLY A 160 1.60 -3.64 -0.85
N PHE A 161 1.36 -2.33 -0.91
CA PHE A 161 2.43 -1.34 -0.86
C PHE A 161 3.08 -1.31 0.52
N ARG A 162 4.37 -0.96 0.54
CA ARG A 162 5.16 -0.79 1.77
C ARG A 162 5.72 0.63 1.83
N PRO A 163 6.03 1.16 3.02
CA PRO A 163 6.73 2.43 3.14
C PRO A 163 7.99 2.42 2.26
N ALA A 164 8.18 3.45 1.43
CA ALA A 164 9.26 3.55 0.45
C ALA A 164 10.62 3.81 1.11
N LEU A 165 10.60 4.50 2.26
CA LEU A 165 11.77 4.58 3.13
C LEU A 165 12.07 3.16 3.64
N ALA A 166 13.35 2.79 3.72
CA ALA A 166 13.82 1.50 4.26
C ALA A 166 13.52 1.38 5.77
N THR A 167 12.24 1.36 6.09
CA THR A 167 11.72 1.63 7.43
C THR A 167 12.00 0.46 8.35
N GLU A 168 12.20 -0.73 7.77
CA GLU A 168 12.67 -1.91 8.51
C GLU A 168 14.04 -1.68 9.14
N GLY A 169 14.99 -1.06 8.42
CA GLY A 169 16.30 -0.70 8.96
C GLY A 169 16.24 0.48 9.94
N LEU A 170 15.23 1.35 9.79
CA LEU A 170 15.02 2.47 10.73
C LEU A 170 14.37 2.02 12.04
N ILE A 171 13.47 1.04 12.01
CA ILE A 171 12.75 0.51 13.18
C ILE A 171 13.49 -0.74 13.71
N GLU A 172 14.82 -0.64 13.83
CA GLU A 172 15.63 -1.60 14.57
C GLU A 172 15.72 -1.24 16.05
N LYS A 173 15.95 -2.24 16.90
CA LYS A 173 15.86 -2.11 18.38
C LYS A 173 16.74 -0.97 18.91
N ASP A 174 17.95 -0.83 18.37
CA ASP A 174 18.93 0.14 18.89
C ASP A 174 18.74 1.55 18.32
N ASN A 175 17.90 1.68 17.29
CA ASN A 175 17.60 2.95 16.65
C ASN A 175 16.36 3.64 17.24
N ILE A 176 15.47 2.91 17.93
CA ILE A 176 14.27 3.49 18.55
C ILE A 176 14.66 4.08 19.91
N VAL A 177 14.46 5.40 20.05
CA VAL A 177 14.77 6.16 21.26
C VAL A 177 13.56 6.22 22.18
N ALA A 178 12.37 6.44 21.62
CA ALA A 178 11.14 6.56 22.38
C ALA A 178 9.93 6.15 21.56
N VAL A 179 8.92 5.63 22.24
CA VAL A 179 7.62 5.25 21.70
C VAL A 179 6.56 5.93 22.56
N MET A 180 5.73 6.77 21.96
CA MET A 180 4.72 7.56 22.67
C MET A 180 3.35 7.34 22.03
N PRO A 181 2.40 6.70 22.72
CA PRO A 181 1.02 6.57 22.23
C PRO A 181 0.38 7.95 22.19
N LEU A 182 -0.31 8.22 21.08
CA LEU A 182 -1.11 9.42 20.91
C LEU A 182 -2.58 9.01 20.90
N PRO A 183 -3.43 9.60 21.75
CA PRO A 183 -4.85 9.30 21.74
C PRO A 183 -5.47 9.70 20.40
N GLY A 184 -6.50 8.96 19.99
CA GLY A 184 -7.32 9.36 18.84
C GLY A 184 -8.09 10.65 19.14
N GLY A 185 -8.48 11.38 18.09
CA GLY A 185 -9.19 12.65 18.24
C GLY A 185 -9.62 13.23 16.90
N ARG A 186 -10.70 14.04 16.89
CA ARG A 186 -11.23 14.72 15.68
C ARG A 186 -11.49 13.79 14.48
N GLY A 187 -11.80 12.52 14.77
CA GLY A 187 -12.02 11.50 13.74
C GLY A 187 -10.76 10.78 13.25
N ASN A 188 -9.60 11.01 13.86
CA ASN A 188 -8.41 10.20 13.67
C ASN A 188 -8.38 9.06 14.71
N PRO A 189 -8.00 7.84 14.32
CA PRO A 189 -7.71 6.74 15.24
C PRO A 189 -6.50 7.07 16.13
N PRO A 190 -6.33 6.37 17.26
CA PRO A 190 -5.10 6.44 18.04
C PRO A 190 -3.87 6.05 17.20
N SER A 191 -2.72 6.57 17.57
CA SER A 191 -1.46 6.33 16.87
C SER A 191 -0.29 6.17 17.83
N VAL A 192 0.88 5.91 17.28
CA VAL A 192 2.13 5.93 18.02
C VAL A 192 3.13 6.83 17.33
N ARG A 193 3.82 7.60 18.16
CA ARG A 193 4.95 8.42 17.80
C ARG A 193 6.23 7.67 18.12
N ILE A 194 7.08 7.46 17.13
CA ILE A 194 8.34 6.71 17.23
C ILE A 194 9.48 7.70 16.97
N SER A 195 10.26 7.97 18.00
CA SER A 195 11.48 8.78 17.91
C SER A 195 12.65 7.86 17.58
N LEU A 196 13.42 8.22 16.55
CA LEU A 196 14.58 7.46 16.10
C LEU A 196 15.89 8.19 16.40
N ARG A 197 16.99 7.46 16.53
CA ARG A 197 18.34 8.00 16.76
C ARG A 197 18.96 8.49 15.46
N SER A 198 18.86 7.70 14.40
CA SER A 198 19.46 7.97 13.09
C SER A 198 18.68 8.96 12.22
N TYR A 199 17.47 9.33 12.65
CA TYR A 199 16.54 10.11 11.83
C TYR A 199 16.06 11.33 12.61
N PRO A 200 16.28 12.56 12.10
CA PRO A 200 15.93 13.78 12.82
C PRO A 200 14.41 13.99 12.91
N PHE A 201 13.63 13.25 12.12
CA PHE A 201 12.18 13.34 12.11
C PHE A 201 11.53 12.25 12.95
N ILE A 202 10.38 12.61 13.50
CA ILE A 202 9.52 11.75 14.27
C ILE A 202 8.64 10.94 13.30
N LEU A 203 8.59 9.62 13.46
CA LEU A 203 7.65 8.79 12.71
C LEU A 203 6.33 8.70 13.47
N ASN A 204 5.25 9.13 12.84
CA ASN A 204 3.90 8.82 13.31
C ASN A 204 3.41 7.56 12.59
N ALA A 205 2.80 6.65 13.34
CA ALA A 205 2.35 5.37 12.81
C ALA A 205 1.02 4.90 13.42
N PHE A 206 0.26 4.13 12.63
CA PHE A 206 -0.99 3.49 13.06
C PHE A 206 -0.87 2.00 12.85
N ALA A 207 -1.34 1.21 13.82
CA ALA A 207 -1.44 -0.22 13.67
C ALA A 207 -2.80 -0.58 13.04
N LEU A 208 -2.80 -1.61 12.19
CA LEU A 208 -3.98 -2.17 11.57
C LEU A 208 -4.36 -3.48 12.26
N SER A 209 -5.66 -3.75 12.35
CA SER A 209 -6.18 -5.07 12.67
C SER A 209 -5.87 -6.01 11.51
N GLU A 210 -5.34 -7.20 11.83
CA GLU A 210 -5.02 -8.25 10.85
C GLU A 210 -6.27 -8.69 10.08
N ASP A 211 -7.39 -8.88 10.78
CA ASP A 211 -8.64 -9.36 10.19
C ASP A 211 -9.30 -8.34 9.24
N THR A 212 -9.29 -7.06 9.61
CA THR A 212 -10.10 -6.04 8.93
C THR A 212 -9.27 -5.08 8.08
N MET A 213 -7.96 -5.06 8.28
CA MET A 213 -7.04 -4.04 7.77
C MET A 213 -7.53 -2.61 8.07
N ARG A 214 -8.26 -2.42 9.19
CA ARG A 214 -8.69 -1.12 9.69
C ARG A 214 -7.77 -0.67 10.83
N PRO A 215 -7.59 0.65 11.04
CA PRO A 215 -6.82 1.14 12.18
C PRO A 215 -7.35 0.59 13.51
N LEU A 216 -6.43 0.14 14.37
CA LEU A 216 -6.76 -0.24 15.74
C LEU A 216 -7.30 1.00 16.48
N LEU A 217 -8.46 0.84 17.10
CA LEU A 217 -9.18 1.92 17.78
C LEU A 217 -8.93 1.96 19.28
N ASP A 218 -8.45 0.86 19.86
CA ASP A 218 -8.10 0.80 21.28
C ASP A 218 -6.66 1.32 21.49
N VAL A 219 -6.53 2.36 22.31
CA VAL A 219 -5.24 2.94 22.71
C VAL A 219 -4.40 1.94 23.52
N GLY A 220 -5.03 0.96 24.16
CA GLY A 220 -4.37 -0.09 24.93
C GLY A 220 -3.34 -0.87 24.12
N HIS A 221 -3.61 -1.16 22.84
CA HIS A 221 -2.64 -1.81 21.95
C HIS A 221 -1.36 -0.98 21.77
N TYR A 222 -1.49 0.34 21.67
CA TYR A 222 -0.34 1.24 21.53
C TYR A 222 0.41 1.40 22.85
N GLN A 223 -0.30 1.40 23.99
CA GLN A 223 0.33 1.39 25.31
C GLN A 223 1.14 0.11 25.57
N GLN A 224 0.65 -1.04 25.07
CA GLN A 224 1.41 -2.29 25.11
C GLN A 224 2.69 -2.20 24.26
N ALA A 225 2.61 -1.60 23.07
CA ALA A 225 3.77 -1.40 22.20
C ALA A 225 4.86 -0.49 22.80
N VAL A 226 4.54 0.39 23.77
CA VAL A 226 5.55 1.13 24.55
C VAL A 226 6.38 0.20 25.41
N ARG A 227 5.74 -0.84 25.97
CA ARG A 227 6.38 -1.83 26.85
C ARG A 227 7.13 -2.88 26.05
N ASP A 228 6.70 -3.13 24.82
CA ASP A 228 7.31 -4.08 23.90
C ASP A 228 7.48 -3.51 22.48
N VAL A 229 8.67 -2.99 22.21
CA VAL A 229 9.04 -2.47 20.88
C VAL A 229 9.04 -3.57 19.80
N HIS A 230 9.13 -4.85 20.19
CA HIS A 230 9.01 -5.96 19.23
C HIS A 230 7.65 -5.97 18.53
N GLN A 231 6.59 -5.49 19.18
CA GLN A 231 5.27 -5.40 18.60
C GLN A 231 5.23 -4.45 17.39
N ILE A 232 5.92 -3.31 17.45
CA ILE A 232 6.01 -2.35 16.34
C ILE A 232 6.68 -2.99 15.13
N ARG A 233 7.77 -3.72 15.38
CA ARG A 233 8.51 -4.45 14.33
C ARG A 233 7.66 -5.56 13.72
N THR A 234 6.89 -6.25 14.54
CA THR A 234 5.96 -7.30 14.09
C THR A 234 4.91 -6.72 13.16
N TRP A 235 4.24 -5.63 13.57
CA TRP A 235 3.28 -4.94 12.72
C TRP A 235 3.91 -4.45 11.41
N LEU A 236 5.12 -3.89 11.44
CA LEU A 236 5.82 -3.44 10.24
C LEU A 236 6.07 -4.58 9.26
N ARG A 237 6.64 -5.69 9.73
CA ARG A 237 6.93 -6.88 8.90
C ARG A 237 5.65 -7.46 8.29
N GLN A 238 4.59 -7.55 9.09
CA GLN A 238 3.28 -8.02 8.62
C GLN A 238 2.57 -7.03 7.67
N GLY A 239 3.04 -5.79 7.56
CA GLY A 239 2.38 -4.76 6.74
C GLY A 239 1.16 -4.15 7.41
N LEU A 240 1.09 -4.30 8.72
CA LEU A 240 0.04 -3.77 9.60
C LEU A 240 0.43 -2.43 10.22
N LEU A 241 1.64 -1.94 10.01
CA LEU A 241 2.06 -0.61 10.47
C LEU A 241 2.01 0.40 9.32
N LEU A 242 1.06 1.33 9.40
CA LEU A 242 0.99 2.48 8.50
C LEU A 242 1.88 3.59 9.03
N ILE A 243 2.74 4.13 8.17
CA ILE A 243 3.64 5.24 8.48
C ILE A 243 3.29 6.42 7.57
N GLY A 244 3.43 7.65 8.08
CA GLY A 244 3.15 8.89 7.34
C GLY A 244 4.14 9.25 6.23
N GLU A 245 4.77 8.25 5.62
CA GLU A 245 5.79 8.38 4.56
C GLU A 245 5.24 7.84 3.24
N ASP A 246 5.88 8.15 2.12
CA ASP A 246 5.49 7.62 0.81
C ASP A 246 5.59 6.09 0.78
N TYR A 247 4.82 5.46 -0.11
CA TYR A 247 4.79 4.01 -0.28
C TYR A 247 5.21 3.59 -1.69
N SER A 248 5.88 2.45 -1.80
CA SER A 248 6.25 1.81 -3.06
C SER A 248 5.70 0.39 -3.15
N LEU A 249 5.43 -0.06 -4.37
CA LEU A 249 5.11 -1.44 -4.66
C LEU A 249 6.41 -2.21 -4.95
N GLY A 250 6.85 -2.99 -3.97
CA GLY A 250 7.96 -3.93 -4.13
C GLY A 250 7.50 -5.31 -4.55
N GLN A 251 8.45 -6.22 -4.78
CA GLN A 251 8.20 -7.59 -5.26
C GLN A 251 7.17 -8.36 -4.41
N SER A 252 7.26 -8.26 -3.08
CA SER A 252 6.38 -8.97 -2.15
C SER A 252 4.93 -8.48 -2.16
N GLY A 253 4.66 -7.30 -2.74
CA GLY A 253 3.33 -6.71 -2.83
C GLY A 253 2.59 -7.02 -4.13
N ILE A 254 3.28 -7.48 -5.18
CA ILE A 254 2.73 -7.58 -6.54
C ILE A 254 1.49 -8.47 -6.60
N GLU A 255 1.51 -9.66 -6.01
CA GLU A 255 0.35 -10.55 -6.02
C GLU A 255 -0.87 -9.92 -5.34
N ARG A 256 -0.65 -9.23 -4.22
CA ARG A 256 -1.72 -8.52 -3.50
C ARG A 256 -2.23 -7.32 -4.31
N PHE A 257 -1.37 -6.68 -5.08
CA PHE A 257 -1.78 -5.58 -5.95
C PHE A 257 -2.64 -6.09 -7.12
N VAL A 258 -2.17 -7.14 -7.80
CA VAL A 258 -2.87 -7.74 -8.94
C VAL A 258 -4.21 -8.32 -8.52
N ASN A 259 -4.24 -9.15 -7.47
CA ASN A 259 -5.47 -9.77 -6.96
C ASN A 259 -6.51 -8.74 -6.48
N ALA A 260 -6.09 -7.52 -6.15
CA ALA A 260 -7.00 -6.44 -5.81
C ALA A 260 -7.62 -5.74 -7.02
N LEU A 261 -6.91 -5.74 -8.16
CA LEU A 261 -7.27 -4.95 -9.33
C LEU A 261 -7.94 -5.78 -10.43
N ALA A 262 -7.41 -6.97 -10.71
CA ALA A 262 -7.89 -7.83 -11.78
C ALA A 262 -9.31 -8.34 -11.52
N THR A 263 -10.10 -8.47 -12.60
CA THR A 263 -11.48 -8.98 -12.56
C THR A 263 -11.58 -10.47 -12.83
N ASP A 264 -10.52 -11.07 -13.38
CA ASP A 264 -10.41 -12.47 -13.73
C ASP A 264 -8.94 -12.93 -13.76
N GLU A 265 -8.73 -14.22 -14.01
CA GLU A 265 -7.40 -14.84 -13.99
C GLU A 265 -6.52 -14.41 -15.18
N ASP A 266 -7.10 -14.17 -16.35
CA ASP A 266 -6.37 -13.75 -17.55
C ASP A 266 -5.86 -12.30 -17.38
N GLU A 267 -6.71 -11.39 -16.89
CA GLU A 267 -6.32 -10.02 -16.55
C GLU A 267 -5.26 -10.02 -15.44
N ALA A 268 -5.37 -10.93 -14.46
CA ALA A 268 -4.36 -11.06 -13.41
C ALA A 268 -3.00 -11.49 -13.98
N ALA A 269 -2.97 -12.48 -14.87
CA ALA A 269 -1.74 -12.91 -15.54
C ALA A 269 -1.13 -11.78 -16.37
N GLU A 270 -1.95 -11.04 -17.13
CA GLU A 270 -1.51 -9.87 -17.90
C GLU A 270 -0.91 -8.80 -16.98
N PHE A 271 -1.61 -8.41 -15.91
CA PHE A 271 -1.15 -7.36 -15.00
C PHE A 271 0.15 -7.73 -14.29
N ARG A 272 0.35 -8.99 -13.90
CA ARG A 272 1.63 -9.46 -13.32
C ARG A 272 2.81 -9.19 -14.25
N SER A 273 2.63 -9.45 -15.55
CA SER A 273 3.70 -9.29 -16.55
C SER A 273 4.12 -7.83 -16.77
N LYS A 274 3.23 -6.88 -16.45
CA LYS A 274 3.43 -5.45 -16.65
C LYS A 274 4.09 -4.75 -15.46
N ILE A 275 4.06 -5.33 -14.26
CA ILE A 275 4.55 -4.64 -13.06
C ILE A 275 6.06 -4.82 -12.89
N LEU A 276 6.75 -3.69 -12.75
CA LEU A 276 8.16 -3.63 -12.40
C LEU A 276 8.28 -3.34 -10.89
N PRO A 277 8.92 -4.20 -10.09
CA PRO A 277 9.11 -3.95 -8.66
C PRO A 277 10.05 -2.77 -8.43
N LEU A 278 9.77 -1.97 -7.41
CA LEU A 278 10.63 -0.89 -6.90
C LEU A 278 11.49 -1.33 -5.72
#